data_AF-A0A0S8A1L5-F1
#
_entry.id   AF-A0A0S8A1L5-F1
#
_cell.length_a   1.000
_cell.length_b   1.000
_cell.length_c   1.000
_cell.angle_alpha   90.00
_cell.angle_beta   90.00
_cell.angle_gamma   90.00
#
_symmetry.space_group_name_H-M   'P 1'
#
loop_
_entity.id
_entity.type
_entity.pdbx_description
1 polymer ?
#
loop_
_entity_poly.entity_id
_entity_poly.type
_entity_poly.pdbx_seq_one_letter_code
_entity_poly.pdbx_strand_id
1 'polypeptide(L)'
;MLYRTGGYLLVAALVLSAVSCTRLSRTTPHEGPAVAIEEMPYSNSVPLEWGQLISVTADATWPASTLWFQNEAGEVRLVGYHYESRRLLDSVAVIVRR
;
A
#
# COMPACT_ATOMS: atom_id res chain seq x y z
N MET A 1 11.12 -52.33 16.91
CA MET A 1 12.13 -51.42 16.30
C MET A 1 11.61 -50.66 15.07
N LEU A 2 10.68 -51.21 14.26
CA LEU A 2 10.09 -50.51 13.08
C LEU A 2 9.33 -49.20 13.38
N TYR A 3 8.65 -49.09 14.53
CA TYR A 3 7.91 -47.87 14.89
C TYR A 3 8.80 -46.66 15.20
N ARG A 4 10.05 -46.90 15.64
CA ARG A 4 11.03 -45.82 15.89
C ARG A 4 11.50 -45.18 14.59
N THR A 5 11.75 -45.98 13.56
CA THR A 5 12.21 -45.49 12.24
C THR A 5 11.11 -44.75 11.49
N GLY A 6 9.85 -45.18 11.62
CA GLY A 6 8.70 -44.47 11.02
C GLY A 6 8.51 -43.05 11.57
N GLY A 7 8.71 -42.87 12.88
CA GLY A 7 8.64 -41.54 13.52
C GLY A 7 9.72 -40.58 13.02
N TYR A 8 10.96 -41.06 12.87
CA TYR A 8 12.06 -40.23 12.35
C TYR A 8 11.83 -39.79 10.90
N LEU A 9 11.28 -40.67 10.05
CA LEU A 9 10.96 -40.32 8.66
C LEU A 9 9.87 -39.24 8.59
N LEU A 10 8.87 -39.32 9.46
CA LEU A 10 7.78 -38.34 9.48
C LEU A 10 8.25 -36.98 9.98
N VAL A 11 9.10 -36.95 11.01
CA VAL A 11 9.73 -35.70 11.50
C VAL A 11 10.65 -35.10 10.44
N ALA A 12 11.46 -35.92 9.76
CA ALA A 12 12.34 -35.45 8.69
C ALA A 12 11.54 -34.84 7.53
N ALA A 13 10.44 -35.48 7.11
CA ALA A 13 9.56 -34.95 6.08
C ALA A 13 8.94 -33.60 6.47
N LEU A 14 8.54 -33.45 7.74
CA LEU A 14 7.95 -32.21 8.26
C LEU A 14 8.98 -31.06 8.29
N VAL A 15 10.21 -31.34 8.74
CA VAL A 15 11.30 -30.35 8.74
C VAL A 15 11.68 -29.93 7.31
N LEU A 16 11.77 -30.88 6.37
CA LEU A 16 12.06 -30.60 4.97
C LEU A 16 10.98 -29.70 4.33
N SER A 17 9.71 -29.91 4.67
CA SER A 17 8.61 -29.06 4.16
C SER A 17 8.67 -27.62 4.68
N ALA A 18 9.07 -27.41 5.94
CA ALA A 18 9.26 -26.09 6.52
C ALA A 18 10.45 -25.33 5.91
N VAL A 19 11.52 -26.04 5.55
CA VAL A 19 12.69 -25.44 4.88
C VAL A 19 12.39 -25.09 3.41
N SER A 20 11.44 -25.77 2.79
CA SER A 20 11.03 -25.47 1.40
C SER A 20 10.14 -24.23 1.27
N CYS A 21 9.74 -23.59 2.36
CA CYS A 21 9.14 -22.26 2.34
C CYS A 21 10.22 -21.22 2.01
N THR A 22 10.60 -21.13 0.73
CA THR A 22 11.37 -19.99 0.25
C THR A 22 10.53 -18.73 0.45
N ARG A 23 11.11 -17.75 1.13
CA ARG A 23 10.49 -16.45 1.33
C ARG A 23 10.19 -15.88 -0.05
N LEU A 24 8.91 -15.70 -0.39
CA LEU A 24 8.51 -15.02 -1.61
C LEU A 24 9.27 -13.69 -1.68
N SER A 25 10.00 -13.49 -2.78
CA SER A 25 10.73 -12.25 -3.03
C SER A 25 9.76 -11.09 -2.82
N ARG A 26 10.14 -10.17 -1.93
CA ARG A 26 9.40 -8.92 -1.71
C ARG A 26 9.17 -8.30 -3.08
N THR A 27 7.91 -8.04 -3.44
CA THR A 27 7.54 -7.29 -4.63
C THR A 27 8.45 -6.08 -4.73
N THR A 28 9.26 -6.01 -5.78
CA THR A 28 10.07 -4.84 -6.06
C THR A 28 9.14 -3.62 -6.16
N PRO A 29 9.50 -2.47 -5.55
CA PRO A 29 8.75 -1.24 -5.74
C PRO A 29 8.54 -1.00 -7.24
N HIS A 30 7.30 -0.69 -7.60
CA HIS A 30 6.84 -0.42 -8.96
C HIS A 30 7.83 0.50 -9.70
N GLU A 31 8.30 0.09 -10.90
CA GLU A 31 9.16 0.88 -11.81
C GLU A 31 8.38 2.04 -12.49
N GLY A 32 7.47 2.68 -11.75
CA GLY A 32 6.87 3.93 -12.17
C GLY A 32 7.79 5.12 -11.87
N PRO A 33 7.53 6.30 -12.45
CA PRO A 33 8.20 7.53 -12.00
C PRO A 33 8.07 7.63 -10.47
N ALA A 34 9.16 8.01 -9.80
CA ALA A 34 9.21 8.12 -8.35
C ALA A 34 8.20 9.19 -7.88
N VAL A 35 6.98 8.76 -7.57
CA VAL A 35 5.98 9.59 -6.90
C VAL A 35 6.42 9.70 -5.46
N ALA A 36 6.69 10.92 -4.99
CA ALA A 36 7.06 11.12 -3.59
C ALA A 36 5.85 10.76 -2.72
N ILE A 37 6.07 10.03 -1.64
CA ILE A 37 5.03 9.73 -0.66
C ILE A 37 5.33 10.56 0.58
N GLU A 38 4.36 11.38 0.97
CA GLU A 38 4.37 12.20 2.17
C GLU A 38 3.37 11.64 3.19
N GLU A 39 3.62 11.90 4.46
CA GLU A 39 2.68 11.57 5.54
C GLU A 39 1.56 12.62 5.58
N MET A 40 0.32 12.16 5.72
CA MET A 40 -0.84 13.03 5.82
C MET A 40 -0.83 13.75 7.18
N PRO A 41 -0.77 15.10 7.22
CA PRO A 41 -0.69 15.81 8.48
C PRO A 41 -1.96 15.68 9.33
N TYR A 42 -3.12 15.53 8.67
CA TYR A 42 -4.42 15.43 9.34
C TYR A 42 -5.34 14.44 8.62
N SER A 43 -5.79 13.40 9.33
CA SER A 43 -6.68 12.38 8.75
C SER A 43 -8.13 12.85 8.51
N ASN A 44 -8.50 14.06 8.92
CA ASN A 44 -9.89 14.56 8.91
C ASN A 44 -10.09 15.84 8.10
N SER A 45 -9.02 16.42 7.55
CA SER A 45 -9.09 17.66 6.79
C SER A 45 -8.00 17.71 5.72
N VAL A 46 -8.33 18.28 4.57
CA VAL A 46 -7.38 18.53 3.51
C VAL A 46 -6.76 19.91 3.71
N PRO A 47 -5.42 20.06 3.66
CA PRO A 47 -4.77 21.35 3.75
C PRO A 47 -5.15 22.29 2.59
N LEU A 48 -5.31 23.58 2.89
CA LEU A 48 -5.75 24.58 1.91
C LEU A 48 -4.70 24.80 0.81
N GLU A 49 -3.43 24.68 1.16
CA GLU A 49 -2.29 24.85 0.26
C GLU A 49 -2.20 23.80 -0.86
N TRP A 50 -2.97 22.71 -0.76
CA TRP A 50 -3.04 21.70 -1.82
C TRP A 50 -3.81 22.19 -3.05
N GLY A 51 -4.54 23.30 -2.92
CA GLY A 51 -5.23 23.95 -4.02
C GLY A 51 -6.57 23.31 -4.36
N GLN A 52 -6.92 23.31 -5.64
CA GLN A 52 -8.25 22.90 -6.09
C GLN A 52 -8.37 21.38 -6.22
N LEU A 53 -9.53 20.83 -5.84
CA LEU A 53 -9.87 19.44 -6.15
C LEU A 53 -10.15 19.33 -7.66
N ILE A 54 -9.25 18.70 -8.38
CA ILE A 54 -9.31 18.57 -9.85
C ILE A 54 -9.94 17.27 -10.33
N SER A 55 -9.93 16.22 -9.50
CA SER A 55 -10.51 14.91 -9.85
C SER A 55 -10.80 14.07 -8.62
N VAL A 56 -11.72 13.13 -8.78
CA VAL A 56 -12.02 12.07 -7.81
C VAL A 56 -12.07 10.76 -8.57
N THR A 57 -11.24 9.81 -8.15
CA THR A 57 -11.27 8.43 -8.66
C THR A 57 -11.88 7.54 -7.60
N ALA A 58 -12.87 6.75 -7.97
CA ALA A 58 -13.46 5.74 -7.09
C ALA A 58 -13.36 4.38 -7.79
N ASP A 59 -13.07 3.34 -7.02
CA ASP A 59 -13.04 1.95 -7.48
C ASP A 59 -14.07 1.16 -6.66
N ALA A 60 -14.92 0.38 -7.33
CA ALA A 60 -15.94 -0.42 -6.65
C ALA A 60 -15.34 -1.54 -5.78
N THR A 61 -14.08 -1.92 -6.02
CA THR A 61 -13.37 -2.98 -5.31
C THR A 61 -12.55 -2.48 -4.12
N TRP A 62 -12.38 -1.17 -4.00
CA TRP A 62 -11.59 -0.54 -2.94
C TRP A 62 -12.46 0.44 -2.14
N PRO A 63 -12.59 0.31 -0.81
CA PRO A 63 -13.50 1.12 0.01
C PRO A 63 -13.00 2.55 0.26
N ALA A 64 -12.32 3.16 -0.72
CA ALA A 64 -11.87 4.53 -0.69
C ALA A 64 -11.90 5.20 -2.07
N SER A 65 -12.16 6.51 -2.08
CA SER A 65 -11.93 7.37 -3.23
C SER A 65 -10.53 7.95 -3.17
N THR A 66 -9.82 8.04 -4.29
CA THR A 66 -8.64 8.89 -4.42
C THR A 66 -9.07 10.30 -4.82
N LEU A 67 -8.75 11.27 -3.97
CA LEU A 67 -8.96 12.70 -4.21
C LEU A 67 -7.69 13.31 -4.81
N TRP A 68 -7.84 14.08 -5.88
CA TRP A 68 -6.73 14.69 -6.62
C TRP A 68 -6.80 16.20 -6.48
N PHE A 69 -5.74 16.79 -5.93
CA PHE A 69 -5.62 18.22 -5.73
C PHE A 69 -4.50 18.79 -6.59
N GLN A 70 -4.67 20.02 -7.08
CA GLN A 70 -3.62 20.74 -7.79
C GLN A 70 -3.47 22.16 -7.25
N ASN A 71 -2.24 22.52 -6.92
CA ASN A 71 -1.89 23.88 -6.50
C ASN A 71 -1.51 24.77 -7.68
N GLU A 72 -1.31 26.07 -7.43
CA GLU A 72 -0.95 27.05 -8.46
C GLU A 72 0.41 26.77 -9.13
N ALA A 73 1.31 26.07 -8.42
CA ALA A 73 2.60 25.62 -8.98
C ALA A 73 2.46 24.41 -9.91
N GLY A 74 1.25 23.86 -10.07
CA GLY A 74 0.97 22.71 -10.92
C GLY A 74 1.33 21.35 -10.30
N GLU A 75 1.71 21.33 -9.03
CA GLU A 75 1.97 20.11 -8.27
C GLU A 75 0.64 19.42 -7.94
N VAL A 76 0.60 18.11 -8.13
CA VAL A 76 -0.59 17.29 -7.90
C VAL A 76 -0.40 16.43 -6.66
N ARG A 77 -1.34 16.52 -5.72
CA ARG A 77 -1.38 15.69 -4.50
C ARG A 77 -2.57 14.75 -4.55
N LEU A 78 -2.34 13.50 -4.17
CA LEU A 78 -3.35 12.45 -4.13
C LEU A 78 -3.48 11.92 -2.72
N VAL A 79 -4.70 11.87 -2.21
CA VAL A 79 -5.00 11.27 -0.90
C VAL A 79 -6.21 10.37 -1.01
N GLY A 80 -6.18 9.20 -0.36
CA GLY A 80 -7.35 8.34 -0.26
C GLY A 80 -8.31 8.84 0.80
N TYR A 81 -9.61 8.79 0.54
CA TYR A 81 -10.68 9.01 1.51
C TYR A 81 -11.46 7.71 1.70
N HIS A 82 -11.32 7.11 2.86
CA HIS A 82 -11.94 5.84 3.23
C HIS A 82 -13.38 6.07 3.71
N TYR A 83 -14.36 5.41 3.09
CA TYR A 83 -15.77 5.73 3.31
C TYR A 83 -16.28 5.31 4.69
N GLU A 84 -15.89 4.12 5.14
CA GLU A 84 -16.39 3.56 6.40
C GLU A 84 -15.86 4.33 7.61
N SER A 85 -14.54 4.55 7.66
CA SER A 85 -13.90 5.32 8.73
C SER A 85 -14.13 6.82 8.58
N ARG A 86 -14.57 7.30 7.40
CA ARG A 86 -14.73 8.72 7.05
C ARG A 86 -13.44 9.52 7.27
N ARG A 87 -12.32 8.91 6.93
CA ARG A 87 -10.97 9.46 7.16
C ARG A 87 -10.14 9.42 5.89
N LEU A 88 -9.27 10.41 5.79
CA LEU A 88 -8.19 10.44 4.84
C LEU A 88 -7.14 9.41 5.26
N LEU A 89 -6.57 8.72 4.27
CA LEU A 89 -5.45 7.80 4.48
C LEU A 89 -4.21 8.57 4.91
N ASP A 90 -3.35 7.91 5.67
CA ASP A 90 -2.17 8.52 6.28
C ASP A 90 -1.03 8.78 5.28
N SER A 91 -1.23 8.40 4.01
CA SER A 91 -0.24 8.55 2.94
C SER A 91 -0.78 9.43 1.82
N VAL A 92 0.05 10.38 1.39
CA VAL A 92 -0.22 11.30 0.28
C VAL A 92 0.80 11.05 -0.81
N ALA A 93 0.34 10.88 -2.05
CA ALA A 93 1.22 10.76 -3.20
C ALA A 93 1.37 12.12 -3.88
N VAL A 94 2.60 12.50 -4.21
CA VAL A 94 2.94 13.83 -4.74
C VAL A 94 3.60 13.71 -6.10
N ILE A 95 2.99 14.36 -7.09
CA ILE A 95 3.45 14.40 -8.48
C ILE A 95 3.84 15.85 -8.80
N VAL A 96 5.14 16.06 -9.04
CA VAL A 96 5.69 17.35 -9.47
C VAL A 96 5.83 17.34 -10.99
N ARG A 97 5.25 18.34 -11.68
CA ARG A 97 5.53 18.58 -13.10
C ARG A 97 6.84 19.36 -13.24
N ARG A 98 7.72 18.89 -14.14
CA ARG A 98 8.93 19.60 -14.56
C ARG A 98 8.78 20.08 -15.99
#